data_AF-A0AAW2KBY4-F1
#
_entry.id   AF-A0AAW2KBY4-F1
#
_cell.length_a   1.000
_cell.length_b   1.000
_cell.length_c   1.000
_cell.angle_alpha   90.00
_cell.angle_beta   90.00
_cell.angle_gamma   90.00
#
_symmetry.space_group_name_H-M   'P 1'
#
loop_
_entity.id
_entity.type
_entity.pdbx_description
1 polymer ?
#
loop_
_entity_poly.entity_id
_entity_poly.type
_entity_poly.pdbx_seq_one_letter_code
_entity_poly.pdbx_strand_id
1 'polypeptide(L)' 'MAGVPSEEASKDVKWLLHVGGSSTIQGSGAGIVITSPQGEDLEFAVQFGFNSSNNEAEYEALVAGLKIAHEAGARHL' A
#
# COMPACT_ATOMS: atom_id res chain seq x y z
N MET A 1 22.54 -10.01 40.52
CA MET A 1 22.37 -8.98 39.47
C MET A 1 21.65 -9.67 38.32
N ALA A 2 20.32 -9.63 38.31
CA ALA A 2 19.54 -10.24 37.24
C ALA A 2 19.76 -9.42 35.98
N GLY A 3 20.37 -10.02 34.97
CA GLY A 3 20.40 -9.46 33.63
C GLY A 3 18.95 -9.42 33.15
N VAL A 4 18.39 -8.22 33.09
CA VAL A 4 17.17 -7.96 32.34
C VAL A 4 17.44 -8.42 30.91
N PRO A 5 16.60 -9.27 30.30
CA PRO A 5 16.65 -9.42 28.86
C PRO A 5 16.27 -8.04 28.32
N SER A 6 17.22 -7.38 27.67
CA SER A 6 16.94 -6.24 26.82
C SER A 6 15.94 -6.69 25.76
N GLU A 7 14.69 -6.25 25.90
CA GLU A 7 13.64 -6.26 24.89
C GLU A 7 14.01 -5.28 23.75
N GLU A 8 15.20 -5.45 23.19
CA GLU A 8 15.68 -4.64 22.09
C GLU A 8 15.21 -5.23 20.77
N ALA A 9 14.31 -4.47 20.14
CA ALA A 9 14.02 -4.39 18.71
C ALA A 9 12.93 -5.29 18.12
N SER A 10 11.68 -5.14 18.57
CA SER A 10 10.58 -5.03 17.58
C SER A 10 10.58 -3.61 17.03
N LYS A 11 11.60 -3.23 16.25
CA LYS A 11 11.52 -1.96 15.50
C LYS A 11 10.31 -2.07 14.59
N ASP A 12 9.37 -1.14 14.71
CA ASP A 12 8.15 -1.04 13.93
C ASP A 12 8.44 -1.32 12.43
N VAL A 13 8.19 -2.55 11.98
CA VAL A 13 8.28 -2.95 10.56
C VAL A 13 6.99 -2.55 9.86
N LYS A 14 6.49 -1.36 10.18
CA LYS A 14 5.22 -0.83 9.66
C LYS A 14 5.49 -0.14 8.34
N TRP A 15 4.85 -0.64 7.29
CA TRP A 15 4.82 -0.02 5.98
C TRP A 15 3.68 0.99 5.92
N LEU A 16 3.74 1.99 5.05
CA LEU A 16 2.60 2.88 4.80
C LEU A 16 2.07 2.63 3.39
N LEU A 17 0.76 2.55 3.25
CA LEU A 17 0.08 2.40 1.96
C LEU A 17 -0.86 3.59 1.76
N HIS A 18 -0.59 4.36 0.71
CA HIS A 18 -1.47 5.42 0.21
C HIS A 18 -2.05 4.98 -1.13
N VAL A 19 -3.37 5.09 -1.27
CA VAL A 19 -4.09 4.72 -2.49
C VAL A 19 -5.09 5.81 -2.86
N GLY A 20 -5.27 6.01 -4.15
CA GLY A 20 -6.34 6.84 -4.70
C GLY A 20 -6.82 6.26 -6.01
N GLY A 21 -8.14 6.17 -6.20
CA GLY A 21 -8.76 5.70 -7.44
C GLY A 21 -9.51 6.82 -8.14
N SER A 22 -9.59 6.74 -9.46
CA SER A 22 -10.41 7.65 -10.25
C SER A 22 -11.02 6.94 -11.44
N SER A 23 -12.21 7.38 -11.83
CA SER A 23 -12.88 6.92 -13.03
C SER A 23 -13.42 8.08 -13.86
N THR A 24 -13.33 7.91 -15.17
CA THR A 24 -13.84 8.82 -16.18
C THR A 24 -14.59 8.04 -17.25
N ILE A 25 -15.24 8.75 -18.18
CA ILE A 25 -15.87 8.11 -19.34
C ILE A 25 -14.87 7.38 -20.24
N GLN A 26 -13.57 7.73 -20.16
CA GLN A 26 -12.52 7.15 -20.99
C GLN A 26 -11.86 5.92 -20.33
N GLY A 27 -12.18 5.65 -19.07
CA GLY A 27 -11.62 4.55 -18.28
C GLY A 27 -11.33 4.94 -16.85
N SER A 28 -10.79 4.00 -16.09
CA SER A 28 -10.47 4.16 -14.68
C SER A 28 -9.07 3.65 -14.34
N GLY A 29 -8.59 4.05 -13.17
CA GLY A 29 -7.28 3.67 -12.69
C GLY A 29 -7.05 4.09 -11.24
N ALA A 30 -5.82 3.86 -10.79
CA ALA A 30 -5.39 4.12 -9.43
C ALA A 30 -3.95 4.63 -9.38
N GLY A 31 -3.69 5.52 -8.43
CA GLY A 31 -2.35 5.84 -7.93
C GLY A 31 -2.12 5.13 -6.58
N ILE A 32 -0.93 4.58 -6.41
CA ILE A 32 -0.55 3.81 -5.22
C ILE A 32 0.86 4.23 -4.82
N VAL A 33 1.07 4.52 -3.54
CA VAL A 33 2.38 4.77 -2.95
C VAL A 33 2.57 3.85 -1.75
N ILE A 34 3.70 3.17 -1.71
CA ILE A 34 4.08 2.26 -0.63
C ILE A 34 5.40 2.76 -0.03
N THR A 35 5.39 3.14 1.23
CA THR A 35 6.59 3.57 1.95
C THR A 35 7.10 2.43 2.83
N SER A 36 8.35 2.01 2.63
CA SER A 36 9.00 1.00 3.45
C SER A 36 9.27 1.53 4.87
N PRO A 37 9.49 0.66 5.88
CA PRO A 37 9.91 1.09 7.22
C PRO A 37 11.24 1.86 7.22
N GLN A 38 12.02 1.76 6.13
CA GLN A 38 13.26 2.49 5.92
C GLN A 38 13.03 3.89 5.32
N GLY A 39 11.78 4.22 4.97
CA GLY A 39 11.39 5.49 4.37
C GLY A 39 11.54 5.55 2.86
N GLU A 40 11.65 4.41 2.17
CA GLU A 40 11.75 4.35 0.72
C GLU A 40 10.35 4.26 0.10
N ASP A 41 10.06 5.11 -0.88
CA ASP A 41 8.77 5.12 -1.57
C ASP A 41 8.80 4.31 -2.87
N LEU A 42 7.77 3.50 -3.07
CA LEU A 42 7.46 2.81 -4.31
C LEU A 42 6.13 3.34 -4.86
N GLU A 43 6.18 3.98 -6.02
CA GLU A 43 5.02 4.60 -6.67
C GLU A 43 4.53 3.76 -7.86
N PHE A 44 3.22 3.54 -7.93
CA PHE A 44 2.58 2.78 -9.01
C PHE A 44 1.38 3.52 -9.56
N ALA A 45 1.22 3.43 -10.89
CA ALA A 45 0.01 3.82 -11.59
C ALA A 45 -0.61 2.57 -12.22
N VAL A 46 -1.86 2.28 -11.88
CA VAL A 46 -2.60 1.12 -12.37
C VAL A 46 -3.74 1.59 -13.25
N GLN A 47 -3.82 1.10 -14.47
CA GLN A 47 -5.00 1.27 -15.32
C GLN A 47 -5.90 0.04 -15.16
N PHE A 48 -7.17 0.25 -14.86
CA PHE A 48 -8.13 -0.84 -14.80
C PHE A 48 -8.62 -1.19 -16.21
N GLY A 49 -8.67 -2.48 -16.51
CA GLY A 49 -9.17 -3.00 -17.80
C GLY A 49 -10.70 -3.02 -17.92
N PHE A 50 -11.39 -2.41 -16.97
CA PHE A 50 -12.85 -2.38 -16.87
C PHE A 50 -13.32 -0.98 -16.52
N ASN A 51 -14.54 -0.63 -16.92
CA ASN A 51 -15.17 0.61 -16.48
C ASN A 51 -15.63 0.47 -15.02
N SER A 52 -15.47 1.53 -14.24
CA SER A 52 -15.91 1.60 -12.86
C SER A 52 -16.54 2.96 -12.57
N SER A 53 -17.22 3.11 -11.45
CA SER A 53 -17.50 4.41 -10.83
C SER A 53 -16.25 4.93 -10.09
N ASN A 54 -16.29 6.18 -9.62
CA ASN A 54 -15.20 6.73 -8.79
C ASN A 54 -15.01 5.91 -7.51
N ASN A 55 -16.11 5.60 -6.81
CA ASN A 55 -16.04 4.83 -5.57
C ASN A 55 -15.48 3.42 -5.82
N GLU A 56 -15.93 2.74 -6.88
CA GLU A 56 -15.38 1.44 -7.27
C GLU A 56 -13.89 1.54 -7.62
N ALA A 57 -13.45 2.60 -8.32
CA ALA A 57 -12.03 2.81 -8.59
C ALA A 57 -11.21 3.00 -7.30
N GLU A 58 -11.73 3.72 -6.30
CA GLU A 58 -11.06 3.87 -4.99
C GLU A 58 -10.98 2.55 -4.23
N TYR A 59 -12.04 1.74 -4.24
CA TYR A 59 -12.02 0.41 -3.64
C TYR A 59 -11.03 -0.53 -4.35
N GLU A 60 -11.02 -0.53 -5.68
CA GLU A 60 -10.09 -1.33 -6.48
C GLU A 60 -8.64 -0.84 -6.31
N ALA A 61 -8.42 0.47 -6.12
CA ALA A 61 -7.12 1.04 -5.79
C ALA A 61 -6.59 0.47 -4.46
N LEU A 62 -7.44 0.37 -3.43
CA LEU A 62 -7.09 -0.25 -2.16
C LEU A 62 -6.75 -1.73 -2.32
N VAL A 63 -7.58 -2.49 -3.04
CA VAL A 63 -7.32 -3.93 -3.29
C VAL A 63 -6.02 -4.14 -4.05
N ALA A 64 -5.76 -3.35 -5.09
CA ALA A 64 -4.51 -3.40 -5.85
C ALA A 64 -3.31 -3.02 -4.97
N GLY A 65 -3.43 -1.94 -4.18
CA GLY A 65 -2.38 -1.48 -3.27
C GLY A 65 -2.01 -2.51 -2.22
N LEU A 66 -2.99 -3.19 -1.62
CA LEU A 66 -2.75 -4.26 -0.65
C LEU A 66 -2.03 -5.46 -1.28
N LYS A 67 -2.37 -5.84 -2.52
CA LYS A 67 -1.68 -6.91 -3.25
C LYS A 67 -0.22 -6.55 -3.52
N ILE A 68 0.03 -5.35 -4.03
CA ILE A 68 1.39 -4.88 -4.33
C ILE A 68 2.22 -4.77 -3.05
N ALA A 69 1.66 -4.24 -1.95
CA ALA A 69 2.34 -4.15 -0.67
C ALA A 69 2.71 -5.54 -0.12
N HIS A 70 1.79 -6.51 -0.21
CA HIS A 70 2.07 -7.88 0.19
C HIS A 70 3.19 -8.53 -0.63
N GLU A 71 3.18 -8.33 -1.96
CA GLU A 71 4.23 -8.79 -2.88
C GLU A 71 5.59 -8.13 -2.62
N ALA A 72 5.60 -6.85 -2.24
CA ALA A 72 6.79 -6.11 -1.83
C ALA A 72 7.37 -6.58 -0.48
N GLY A 73 6.65 -7.43 0.26
CA GLY A 73 7.11 -7.99 1.53
C GLY A 73 6.50 -7.32 2.76
N ALA A 74 5.55 -6.39 2.61
CA ALA A 74 4.84 -5.83 3.74
C ALA A 74 4.06 -6.92 4.48
N ARG A 75 4.22 -6.96 5.81
CA ARG A 75 3.47 -7.83 6.73
C ARG A 75 2.60 -7.03 7.70
N HIS A 76 2.88 -5.73 7.80
CA HIS A 76 2.16 -4.80 8.64
C HIS A 76 2.10 -3.43 7.93
N LEU A 77 0.90 -2.84 7.89
CA LEU A 77 0.57 -1.55 7.26
C LEU A 77 0.00 -0.57 8.30
#